data_AF-A0A1E1L1E7-F1
#
_entry.id   AF-A0A1E1L1E7-F1
#
_cell.length_a   1.000
_cell.length_b   1.000
_cell.length_c   1.000
_cell.angle_alpha   90.00
_cell.angle_beta   90.00
_cell.angle_gamma   90.00
#
_symmetry.space_group_name_H-M   'P 1'
#
loop_
_entity.id
_entity.type
_entity.pdbx_description
1 polymer ?
#
loop_
_entity_poly.entity_id
_entity_poly.type
_entity_poly.pdbx_seq_one_letter_code
_entity_poly.pdbx_strand_id
1 'polypeptide(L)'
;MSSKGEFEVVISKKSKQFARESAAFRFLDLDREIRNLIYSHCFVRPIGIAPGQNMENESDPAPVDGQVERMLVTWTSIPTRKQQDLLSQGGRYFTDTQVDAGNEIYSKIEHRTNKRHDGTFEIINSQSQNVSGLAGISLLATSQQVYNEACEILYGKNTFVINTAFVHGLSTFDLDSYLYSGYPNNNGHTASMTDNYRRVHKLLERGRHSDFAIHDPLLIFLRKIGPHCASLLRSLKINGLFKSQAALVRRYSLYASMNHFDRKLPFAKILPVYTHVLREICTNLRSLTLSQSMGGEHRISQLWKWVDEDDRSDGERFSKAVGVVVKGLPSLEHLQLGDYSCPWEDVEEVEVSEEHTADVSDENIETESNDPWGVAVRRSAVVRERNIKRVFGGGSKNDGGANMDRHLGRDRVFTLQTAVHQGGGKPDIEESIQARFQQLDDVLGFTKVDRHKRPRNLPLATNNTS
;
A
#
# COMPACT_ATOMS: atom_id res chain seq x y z
N MET A 1 -70.94 24.51 46.41
CA MET A 1 -70.42 24.98 45.10
C MET A 1 -69.66 26.26 45.39
N SER A 2 -68.36 26.47 45.18
CA SER A 2 -67.33 25.83 44.37
C SER A 2 -65.99 26.13 45.05
N SER A 3 -65.19 25.12 45.40
CA SER A 3 -63.87 25.27 45.99
C SER A 3 -62.84 25.58 44.91
N LYS A 4 -62.31 26.81 44.88
CA LYS A 4 -61.12 27.15 44.09
C LYS A 4 -59.88 26.75 44.88
N GLY A 5 -59.32 25.59 44.56
CA GLY A 5 -57.96 25.22 44.98
C GLY A 5 -56.98 25.69 43.91
N GLU A 6 -56.21 26.74 44.22
CA GLU A 6 -55.03 27.12 43.44
C GLU A 6 -53.90 26.16 43.79
N PHE A 7 -53.51 25.32 42.83
CA PHE A 7 -52.27 24.55 42.90
C PHE A 7 -51.11 25.44 42.45
N GLU A 8 -50.34 25.93 43.41
CA GLU A 8 -49.06 26.58 43.15
C GLU A 8 -48.04 25.50 42.77
N VAL A 9 -47.78 25.34 41.47
CA VAL A 9 -46.71 24.47 40.97
C VAL A 9 -45.38 25.15 41.29
N VAL A 10 -44.80 24.81 42.44
CA VAL A 10 -43.42 25.17 42.80
C VAL A 10 -42.48 24.40 41.87
N ILE A 11 -42.18 24.97 40.71
CA ILE A 11 -41.08 24.52 39.86
C ILE A 11 -39.79 24.81 40.63
N SER A 12 -39.29 23.79 41.32
CA SER A 12 -38.00 23.77 41.98
C SER A 12 -36.91 24.33 41.05
N LYS A 13 -36.32 25.47 41.43
CA LYS A 13 -35.16 26.11 40.78
C LYS A 13 -33.90 25.23 40.77
N LYS A 14 -33.95 23.98 41.25
CA LYS A 14 -32.80 23.05 41.20
C LYS A 14 -32.60 22.34 39.85
N SER A 15 -33.46 22.54 38.86
CA SER A 15 -33.26 21.92 37.52
C SER A 15 -32.35 22.73 36.58
N LYS A 16 -31.90 23.93 36.96
CA LYS A 16 -30.99 24.78 36.15
C LYS A 16 -29.51 24.63 36.48
N GLN A 17 -29.14 23.76 37.43
CA GLN A 17 -27.74 23.52 37.82
C GLN A 17 -27.17 22.20 37.29
N PHE A 18 -27.91 21.50 36.41
CA PHE A 18 -27.34 20.59 35.41
C PHE A 18 -26.96 21.37 34.13
N ALA A 19 -26.57 22.64 34.30
CA ALA A 19 -25.91 23.41 33.27
C ALA A 19 -24.51 22.82 33.04
N ARG A 20 -24.47 21.76 32.23
CA ARG A 20 -23.41 21.47 31.27
C ARG A 20 -21.98 21.72 31.76
N GLU A 21 -21.59 21.07 32.85
CA GLU A 21 -20.30 20.40 32.82
C GLU A 21 -20.48 19.17 31.92
N SER A 22 -20.61 19.39 30.60
CA SER A 22 -20.20 18.34 29.67
C SER A 22 -18.70 18.23 29.88
N ALA A 23 -18.29 17.43 30.87
CA ALA A 23 -16.90 17.18 31.16
C ALA A 23 -16.31 16.72 29.83
N ALA A 24 -15.55 17.62 29.19
CA ALA A 24 -15.06 17.37 27.85
C ALA A 24 -14.33 16.03 27.92
N PHE A 25 -14.72 15.08 27.09
CA PHE A 25 -14.15 13.74 27.13
C PHE A 25 -12.63 13.85 27.09
N ARG A 26 -11.99 13.43 28.18
CA ARG A 26 -10.55 13.59 28.35
C ARG A 26 -9.85 12.42 27.68
N PHE A 27 -9.80 12.46 26.36
CA PHE A 27 -9.19 11.41 25.54
C PHE A 27 -7.75 11.11 25.98
N LEU A 28 -6.99 12.13 26.37
CA LEU A 28 -5.60 11.99 26.85
C LEU A 28 -5.48 11.40 28.26
N ASP A 29 -6.56 11.34 29.05
CA ASP A 29 -6.58 10.71 30.37
C ASP A 29 -6.76 9.18 30.25
N LEU A 30 -7.15 8.67 29.08
CA LEU A 30 -7.19 7.22 28.82
C LEU A 30 -5.78 6.64 28.81
N ASP A 31 -5.63 5.36 29.11
CA ASP A 31 -4.34 4.69 28.93
C ASP A 31 -3.92 4.66 27.46
N ARG A 32 -2.60 4.71 27.21
CA ARG A 32 -2.05 4.69 25.84
C ARG A 32 -2.51 3.47 25.06
N GLU A 33 -2.70 2.32 25.72
CA GLU A 33 -3.20 1.10 25.07
C GLU A 33 -4.61 1.28 24.52
N ILE A 34 -5.51 1.89 25.29
CA ILE A 34 -6.88 2.19 24.87
C ILE A 34 -6.85 3.21 23.72
N ARG A 35 -6.03 4.26 23.83
CA ARG A 35 -5.85 5.21 22.72
C ARG A 35 -5.32 4.54 21.46
N ASN A 36 -4.36 3.61 21.59
CA ASN A 36 -3.83 2.85 20.46
C ASN A 36 -4.89 1.97 19.78
N LEU A 37 -5.83 1.41 20.53
CA LEU A 37 -6.97 0.69 19.97
C LEU A 37 -7.87 1.64 19.15
N ILE A 38 -8.18 2.81 19.71
CA ILE A 38 -8.97 3.85 19.04
C ILE A 38 -8.25 4.32 17.77
N TYR A 39 -6.98 4.69 17.85
CA TYR A 39 -6.17 5.06 16.69
C TYR A 39 -6.10 3.94 15.65
N SER A 40 -5.98 2.69 16.08
CA SER A 40 -5.92 1.55 15.15
C SER A 40 -7.24 1.41 14.40
N HIS A 41 -8.38 1.60 15.08
CA HIS A 41 -9.69 1.62 14.45
C HIS A 41 -9.83 2.80 13.46
N CYS A 42 -9.41 4.00 13.86
CA CYS A 42 -9.47 5.20 13.02
C CYS A 42 -8.59 5.10 11.77
N PHE A 43 -7.36 4.59 11.91
CA PHE A 43 -6.30 4.80 10.92
C PHE A 43 -5.77 3.54 10.24
N VAL A 44 -5.90 2.34 10.82
CA VAL A 44 -5.37 1.13 10.20
C VAL A 44 -6.35 0.61 9.17
N ARG A 45 -5.82 0.30 7.99
CA ARG A 45 -6.57 -0.24 6.87
C ARG A 45 -5.92 -1.56 6.45
N PRO A 46 -6.73 -2.61 6.19
CA PRO A 46 -6.21 -3.89 5.71
C PRO A 46 -5.58 -3.74 4.31
N ILE A 47 -6.13 -2.81 3.54
CA ILE A 47 -5.69 -2.45 2.21
C ILE A 47 -4.65 -1.34 2.25
N GLY A 48 -3.80 -1.31 1.24
CA GLY A 48 -2.89 -0.21 1.09
C GLY A 48 -3.65 1.11 0.85
N ILE A 49 -3.22 2.19 1.49
CA ILE A 49 -3.77 3.54 1.32
C ILE A 49 -3.17 4.14 0.06
N ALA A 50 -3.98 4.36 -0.96
CA ALA A 50 -3.60 5.18 -2.10
C ALA A 50 -3.77 6.67 -1.70
N PRO A 51 -2.71 7.49 -1.71
CA PRO A 51 -2.90 8.93 -1.63
C PRO A 51 -3.71 9.36 -2.86
N GLY A 52 -4.88 9.98 -2.65
CA GLY A 52 -5.82 10.29 -3.73
C GLY A 52 -5.16 10.98 -4.94
N GLN A 53 -5.59 10.58 -6.14
CA GLN A 53 -5.04 11.05 -7.42
C GLN A 53 -5.50 12.46 -7.83
N ASN A 54 -6.38 13.11 -7.06
CA ASN A 54 -6.85 14.46 -7.36
C ASN A 54 -5.77 15.49 -7.01
N MET A 55 -4.81 15.65 -7.93
CA MET A 55 -4.06 16.90 -8.04
C MET A 55 -4.56 17.74 -9.22
N GLU A 56 -5.27 17.18 -10.24
CA GLU A 56 -5.80 17.98 -11.37
C GLU A 56 -7.16 17.55 -11.98
N ASN A 57 -7.65 16.31 -11.81
CA ASN A 57 -8.95 15.88 -12.38
C ASN A 57 -9.99 15.59 -11.30
N GLU A 58 -11.07 16.38 -11.25
CA GLU A 58 -12.19 16.30 -10.28
C GLU A 58 -13.09 15.04 -10.39
N SER A 59 -12.74 14.03 -11.18
CA SER A 59 -13.71 12.96 -11.55
C SER A 59 -13.77 11.77 -10.59
N ASP A 60 -12.72 11.48 -9.81
CA ASP A 60 -12.80 10.46 -8.76
C ASP A 60 -12.79 11.15 -7.40
N PRO A 61 -13.93 11.23 -6.68
CA PRO A 61 -13.94 11.85 -5.37
C PRO A 61 -12.94 11.13 -4.46
N ALA A 62 -11.99 11.88 -3.91
CA ALA A 62 -11.16 11.34 -2.83
C ALA A 62 -12.10 10.78 -1.75
N PRO A 63 -11.78 9.61 -1.16
CA PRO A 63 -12.64 8.98 -0.17
C PRO A 63 -12.99 10.01 0.90
N VAL A 64 -14.29 10.35 0.98
CA VAL A 64 -14.80 11.29 1.97
C VAL A 64 -14.60 10.66 3.34
N ASP A 65 -14.13 11.44 4.33
CA ASP A 65 -13.92 10.98 5.70
C ASP A 65 -15.13 10.16 6.19
N GLY A 66 -14.88 8.89 6.54
CA GLY A 66 -15.89 7.95 7.02
C GLY A 66 -16.82 7.32 5.97
N GLN A 67 -16.72 7.64 4.67
CA GLN A 67 -17.54 6.98 3.66
C GLN A 67 -17.11 5.53 3.46
N VAL A 68 -18.08 4.60 3.49
CA VAL A 68 -17.83 3.18 3.21
C VAL A 68 -17.70 2.98 1.71
N GLU A 69 -16.59 2.36 1.30
CA GLU A 69 -16.31 1.99 -0.08
C GLU A 69 -16.08 0.49 -0.18
N ARG A 70 -16.64 -0.13 -1.22
CA ARG A 70 -16.36 -1.53 -1.52
C ARG A 70 -15.02 -1.61 -2.24
N MET A 71 -14.07 -2.33 -1.65
CA MET A 71 -12.69 -2.40 -2.15
C MET A 71 -12.22 -3.85 -2.27
N LEU A 72 -11.51 -4.16 -3.35
CA LEU A 72 -10.85 -5.45 -3.54
C LEU A 72 -9.49 -5.43 -2.83
N VAL A 73 -9.34 -6.28 -1.82
CA VAL A 73 -8.05 -6.58 -1.20
C VAL A 73 -7.42 -7.72 -1.97
N THR A 74 -6.12 -7.65 -2.20
CA THR A 74 -5.33 -8.76 -2.72
C THR A 74 -4.09 -8.94 -1.84
N TRP A 75 -3.75 -10.19 -1.52
CA TRP A 75 -2.53 -10.53 -0.80
C TRP A 75 -2.00 -11.88 -1.24
N THR A 76 -0.70 -12.08 -1.14
CA THR A 76 -0.06 -13.36 -1.46
C THR A 76 0.21 -14.16 -0.19
N SER A 77 0.21 -15.49 -0.32
CA SER A 77 0.57 -16.42 0.75
C SER A 77 1.29 -17.64 0.19
N ILE A 78 2.07 -18.30 1.02
CA ILE A 78 2.65 -19.61 0.69
C ILE A 78 1.51 -20.65 0.68
N PRO A 79 1.47 -21.59 -0.28
CA PRO A 79 0.48 -22.66 -0.29
C PRO A 79 0.43 -23.41 1.05
N THR A 80 -0.78 -23.61 1.55
CA THR A 80 -1.02 -24.57 2.65
C THR A 80 -0.69 -25.99 2.19
N ARG A 81 -0.50 -26.93 3.12
CA ARG A 81 -0.23 -28.34 2.75
C ARG A 81 -1.27 -28.90 1.77
N LYS A 82 -2.56 -28.66 2.03
CA LYS A 82 -3.65 -29.11 1.14
C LYS A 82 -3.56 -28.48 -0.25
N GLN A 83 -3.28 -27.18 -0.32
CA GLN A 83 -3.08 -26.49 -1.61
C GLN A 83 -1.83 -27.01 -2.33
N GLN A 84 -0.76 -27.31 -1.60
CA GLN A 84 0.45 -27.90 -2.13
C GLN A 84 0.20 -29.29 -2.70
N ASP A 85 -0.56 -30.13 -2.02
CA ASP A 85 -0.94 -31.47 -2.50
C ASP A 85 -1.76 -31.39 -3.80
N LEU A 86 -2.71 -30.45 -3.87
CA LEU A 86 -3.49 -30.18 -5.08
C LEU A 86 -2.62 -29.66 -6.23
N LEU A 87 -1.69 -28.74 -5.94
CA LEU A 87 -0.73 -28.23 -6.91
C LEU A 87 0.15 -29.33 -7.50
N SER A 88 0.59 -30.27 -6.66
CA SER A 88 1.38 -31.45 -7.06
C SER A 88 0.60 -32.41 -7.94
N GLN A 89 -0.74 -32.41 -7.87
CA GLN A 89 -1.62 -33.18 -8.75
C GLN A 89 -1.98 -32.44 -10.05
N GLY A 90 -1.39 -31.25 -10.28
CA GLY A 90 -1.71 -30.41 -11.45
C GLY A 90 -2.87 -29.44 -11.24
N GLY A 91 -3.49 -29.43 -10.06
CA GLY A 91 -4.56 -28.49 -9.73
C GLY A 91 -4.10 -27.02 -9.81
N ARG A 92 -4.99 -26.15 -10.28
CA ARG A 92 -4.77 -24.69 -10.38
C ARG A 92 -5.88 -23.86 -9.73
N TYR A 93 -7.00 -24.48 -9.41
CA TYR A 93 -8.16 -23.85 -8.80
C TYR A 93 -8.33 -24.39 -7.38
N PHE A 94 -8.59 -23.48 -6.44
CA PHE A 94 -8.91 -23.86 -5.07
C PHE A 94 -10.32 -23.40 -4.74
N THR A 95 -10.99 -24.15 -3.86
CA THR A 95 -12.28 -23.74 -3.33
C THR A 95 -12.15 -22.43 -2.58
N ASP A 96 -13.02 -21.47 -2.90
CA ASP A 96 -13.09 -20.19 -2.19
C ASP A 96 -13.38 -20.42 -0.70
N THR A 97 -12.68 -19.68 0.16
CA THR A 97 -12.93 -19.73 1.59
C THR A 97 -14.16 -18.87 1.89
N GLN A 98 -15.21 -19.50 2.38
CA GLN A 98 -16.38 -18.81 2.92
C GLN A 98 -15.98 -18.09 4.21
N VAL A 99 -16.30 -16.81 4.29
CA VAL A 99 -16.11 -16.01 5.50
C VAL A 99 -17.49 -15.74 6.06
N ASP A 100 -17.63 -15.80 7.39
CA ASP A 100 -18.89 -15.43 8.02
C ASP A 100 -19.23 -14.00 7.62
N ALA A 101 -20.33 -13.83 6.89
CA ALA A 101 -20.64 -12.63 6.13
C ALA A 101 -21.18 -11.53 7.05
N GLY A 102 -20.60 -11.37 8.25
CA GLY A 102 -21.01 -10.41 9.27
C GLY A 102 -21.37 -9.08 8.63
N ASN A 103 -22.67 -8.80 8.60
CA ASN A 103 -23.30 -7.62 8.00
C ASN A 103 -22.82 -7.25 6.58
N GLU A 104 -22.54 -8.23 5.71
CA GLU A 104 -22.08 -8.01 4.33
C GLU A 104 -20.76 -7.24 4.23
N ILE A 105 -19.96 -7.21 5.30
CA ILE A 105 -18.67 -6.50 5.32
C ILE A 105 -17.63 -7.21 4.45
N TYR A 106 -17.70 -8.54 4.37
CA TYR A 106 -16.71 -9.39 3.72
C TYR A 106 -17.36 -10.30 2.66
N SER A 107 -16.76 -10.35 1.47
CA SER A 107 -17.06 -11.42 0.50
C SER A 107 -16.31 -12.71 0.85
N LYS A 108 -16.61 -13.79 0.12
CA LYS A 108 -15.73 -14.96 0.05
C LYS A 108 -14.30 -14.54 -0.33
N ILE A 109 -13.33 -15.33 0.12
CA ILE A 109 -11.92 -15.18 -0.30
C ILE A 109 -11.71 -16.08 -1.50
N GLU A 110 -11.39 -15.48 -2.63
CA GLU A 110 -10.99 -16.17 -3.85
C GLU A 110 -9.51 -16.53 -3.78
N HIS A 111 -9.17 -17.73 -4.26
CA HIS A 111 -7.79 -18.23 -4.24
C HIS A 111 -7.34 -18.59 -5.64
N ARG A 112 -6.24 -17.98 -6.09
CA ARG A 112 -5.65 -18.22 -7.41
C ARG A 112 -4.19 -18.64 -7.27
N THR A 113 -3.76 -19.61 -8.06
CA THR A 113 -2.35 -20.00 -8.10
C THR A 113 -1.54 -19.03 -8.94
N ASN A 114 -0.35 -18.70 -8.48
CA ASN A 114 0.67 -18.06 -9.28
C ASN A 114 1.96 -18.89 -9.26
N LYS A 115 2.33 -19.47 -10.40
CA LYS A 115 3.61 -20.17 -10.56
C LYS A 115 4.69 -19.15 -10.91
N ARG A 116 5.63 -18.95 -10.00
CA ARG A 116 6.77 -18.07 -10.19
C ARG A 116 7.80 -18.70 -11.13
N HIS A 117 8.63 -17.85 -11.75
CA HIS A 117 9.69 -18.31 -12.66
C HIS A 117 10.76 -19.21 -11.97
N ASP A 118 10.88 -19.15 -10.64
CA ASP A 118 11.76 -20.07 -9.89
C ASP A 118 11.11 -21.44 -9.59
N GLY A 119 9.90 -21.68 -10.12
CA GLY A 119 9.13 -22.90 -9.93
C GLY A 119 8.34 -22.93 -8.63
N THR A 120 8.46 -21.93 -7.76
CA THR A 120 7.66 -21.84 -6.54
C THR A 120 6.23 -21.42 -6.86
N PHE A 121 5.30 -21.86 -6.02
CA PHE A 121 3.91 -21.43 -6.09
C PHE A 121 3.60 -20.44 -4.98
N GLU A 122 2.83 -19.42 -5.33
CA GLU A 122 2.17 -18.53 -4.38
C GLU A 122 0.66 -18.60 -4.60
N ILE A 123 -0.08 -18.41 -3.52
CA ILE A 123 -1.53 -18.26 -3.57
C ILE A 123 -1.83 -16.78 -3.52
N ILE A 124 -2.43 -16.27 -4.58
CA ILE A 124 -3.04 -14.95 -4.61
C ILE A 124 -4.42 -15.10 -3.99
N ASN A 125 -4.64 -14.41 -2.90
CA ASN A 125 -5.93 -14.33 -2.25
C ASN A 125 -6.55 -12.99 -2.59
N SER A 126 -7.82 -12.98 -2.95
CA SER A 126 -8.56 -11.76 -3.17
C SER A 126 -9.90 -11.77 -2.45
N GLN A 127 -10.27 -10.64 -1.88
CA GLN A 127 -11.53 -10.49 -1.15
C GLN A 127 -12.07 -9.08 -1.37
N SER A 128 -13.33 -8.97 -1.77
CA SER A 128 -14.03 -7.70 -1.72
C SER A 128 -14.48 -7.44 -0.28
N GLN A 129 -14.18 -6.26 0.25
CA GLN A 129 -14.62 -5.85 1.57
C GLN A 129 -15.09 -4.40 1.56
N ASN A 130 -16.05 -4.10 2.42
CA ASN A 130 -16.50 -2.73 2.67
C ASN A 130 -15.54 -2.08 3.67
N VAL A 131 -14.81 -1.05 3.23
CA VAL A 131 -13.82 -0.32 4.04
C VAL A 131 -14.34 1.09 4.24
N SER A 132 -14.40 1.55 5.48
CA SER A 132 -14.59 2.98 5.74
C SER A 132 -13.36 3.77 5.32
N GLY A 133 -13.57 4.93 4.70
CA GLY A 133 -12.53 5.93 4.48
C GLY A 133 -11.78 6.23 5.78
N LEU A 134 -10.59 6.83 5.69
CA LEU A 134 -9.83 7.22 6.88
C LEU A 134 -10.71 8.08 7.79
N ALA A 135 -11.05 7.54 8.95
CA ALA A 135 -11.96 8.14 9.90
C ALA A 135 -11.17 8.99 10.89
N GLY A 136 -11.64 10.20 11.18
CA GLY A 136 -11.06 11.00 12.25
C GLY A 136 -9.66 11.52 11.92
N ILE A 137 -9.36 11.83 10.66
CA ILE A 137 -8.13 12.56 10.30
C ILE A 137 -8.01 13.87 11.09
N SER A 138 -9.15 14.51 11.39
CA SER A 138 -9.23 15.69 12.24
C SER A 138 -8.65 15.48 13.64
N LEU A 139 -8.62 14.24 14.15
CA LEU A 139 -7.99 13.89 15.43
C LEU A 139 -6.49 14.21 15.43
N LEU A 140 -5.81 14.10 14.28
CA LEU A 140 -4.39 14.44 14.16
C LEU A 140 -4.13 15.94 14.45
N ALA A 141 -5.14 16.80 14.30
CA ALA A 141 -5.02 18.23 14.53
C ALA A 141 -5.32 18.66 15.99
N THR A 142 -5.73 17.74 16.88
CA THR A 142 -6.21 18.12 18.21
C THR A 142 -5.09 18.44 19.19
N SER A 143 -3.99 17.69 19.17
CA SER A 143 -2.82 17.96 20.03
C SER A 143 -1.55 17.31 19.48
N GLN A 144 -0.38 17.81 19.89
CA GLN A 144 0.91 17.26 19.49
C GLN A 144 1.10 15.82 19.98
N GLN A 145 0.61 15.49 21.18
CA GLN A 145 0.70 14.13 21.71
C GLN A 145 -0.14 13.16 20.86
N VAL A 146 -1.39 13.54 20.57
CA VAL A 146 -2.27 12.74 19.71
C VAL A 146 -1.64 12.58 18.33
N TYR A 147 -1.14 13.66 17.74
CA TYR A 147 -0.45 13.62 16.45
C TYR A 147 0.70 12.61 16.45
N ASN A 148 1.59 12.66 17.45
CA ASN A 148 2.75 11.77 17.53
C ASN A 148 2.33 10.30 17.67
N GLU A 149 1.43 9.99 18.62
CA GLU A 149 0.97 8.63 18.87
C GLU A 149 0.19 8.05 17.68
N ALA A 150 -0.69 8.85 17.07
CA ALA A 150 -1.50 8.43 15.95
C ALA A 150 -0.65 8.24 14.67
N CYS A 151 0.35 9.10 14.43
CA CYS A 151 1.25 8.95 13.27
C CYS A 151 2.04 7.64 13.32
N GLU A 152 2.47 7.17 14.49
CA GLU A 152 3.12 5.86 14.64
C GLU A 152 2.22 4.72 14.15
N ILE A 153 0.91 4.84 14.35
CA ILE A 153 -0.07 3.84 13.93
C ILE A 153 -0.42 4.01 12.45
N LEU A 154 -0.77 5.23 12.02
CA LEU A 154 -1.13 5.54 10.65
C LEU A 154 -0.01 5.18 9.67
N TYR A 155 1.23 5.63 9.91
CA TYR A 155 2.34 5.36 9.00
C TYR A 155 3.05 4.05 9.27
N GLY A 156 3.06 3.59 10.53
CA GLY A 156 3.79 2.38 10.92
C GLY A 156 3.03 1.07 10.72
N LYS A 157 1.70 1.09 10.62
CA LYS A 157 0.89 -0.13 10.45
C LYS A 157 0.20 -0.26 9.09
N ASN A 158 0.13 0.81 8.31
CA ASN A 158 -0.46 0.77 6.97
C ASN A 158 0.59 0.51 5.88
N THR A 159 0.11 -0.03 4.77
CA THR A 159 0.84 0.00 3.50
C THR A 159 0.37 1.21 2.71
N PHE A 160 1.25 1.96 2.06
CA PHE A 160 0.85 3.04 1.16
C PHE A 160 1.07 2.61 -0.29
N VAL A 161 0.09 2.85 -1.16
CA VAL A 161 0.14 2.45 -2.58
C VAL A 161 0.36 3.69 -3.42
N ILE A 162 1.54 3.78 -4.04
CA ILE A 162 1.91 4.91 -4.89
C ILE A 162 1.91 4.46 -6.34
N ASN A 163 1.05 5.05 -7.16
CA ASN A 163 1.03 4.80 -8.59
C ASN A 163 1.86 5.86 -9.33
N THR A 164 2.91 5.42 -10.01
CA THR A 164 3.88 6.26 -10.72
C THR A 164 3.83 6.00 -12.24
N ALA A 165 2.89 5.17 -12.70
CA ALA A 165 2.70 4.89 -14.12
C ALA A 165 2.29 6.16 -14.88
N PHE A 166 2.89 6.36 -16.06
CA PHE A 166 2.60 7.46 -17.00
C PHE A 166 2.79 8.89 -16.49
N VAL A 167 3.34 9.08 -15.29
CA VAL A 167 3.49 10.42 -14.71
C VAL A 167 4.57 11.22 -15.41
N HIS A 168 5.74 10.61 -15.62
CA HIS A 168 6.94 11.32 -16.01
C HIS A 168 7.26 11.23 -17.48
N GLY A 169 7.75 12.34 -18.02
CA GLY A 169 8.37 12.42 -19.32
C GLY A 169 9.83 12.01 -19.34
N LEU A 170 10.26 11.27 -20.35
CA LEU A 170 11.65 10.82 -20.48
C LEU A 170 12.61 11.99 -20.72
N SER A 171 12.24 12.95 -21.58
CA SER A 171 13.11 14.07 -21.95
C SER A 171 13.44 14.98 -20.77
N THR A 172 12.45 15.24 -19.92
CA THR A 172 12.60 16.08 -18.73
C THR A 172 13.53 15.43 -17.70
N PHE A 173 13.49 14.10 -17.61
CA PHE A 173 14.35 13.37 -16.68
C PHE A 173 15.80 13.30 -17.15
N ASP A 174 16.04 13.04 -18.44
CA ASP A 174 17.40 12.87 -18.98
C ASP A 174 18.22 14.16 -18.90
N LEU A 175 17.61 15.33 -19.16
CA LEU A 175 18.29 16.62 -19.08
C LEU A 175 18.77 16.95 -17.65
N ASP A 176 17.99 16.54 -16.65
CA ASP A 176 18.20 16.87 -15.24
C ASP A 176 18.62 15.67 -14.39
N SER A 177 19.02 14.55 -15.00
CA SER A 177 19.24 13.29 -14.28
C SER A 177 20.27 13.43 -13.16
N TYR A 178 21.25 14.31 -13.39
CA TYR A 178 22.33 14.64 -12.45
C TYR A 178 21.87 15.33 -11.16
N LEU A 179 20.65 15.88 -11.13
CA LEU A 179 20.07 16.49 -9.93
C LEU A 179 19.55 15.41 -8.97
N TYR A 180 19.33 14.19 -9.47
CA TYR A 180 18.77 13.11 -8.68
C TYR A 180 19.84 12.21 -8.09
N SER A 181 19.51 11.64 -6.94
CA SER A 181 20.32 10.63 -6.29
C SER A 181 20.30 9.32 -7.08
N GLY A 182 21.42 8.59 -7.07
CA GLY A 182 21.56 7.34 -7.83
C GLY A 182 21.99 7.51 -9.29
N TYR A 183 22.18 8.75 -9.75
CA TYR A 183 22.69 9.10 -11.06
C TYR A 183 24.06 9.83 -10.98
N PRO A 184 24.90 9.72 -12.02
CA PRO A 184 26.15 10.46 -12.10
C PRO A 184 25.94 11.97 -11.98
N ASN A 185 26.98 12.71 -11.56
CA ASN A 185 26.97 14.17 -11.59
C ASN A 185 27.13 14.72 -13.02
N ASN A 186 27.13 16.06 -13.16
CA ASN A 186 27.32 16.75 -14.45
C ASN A 186 28.60 16.35 -15.20
N ASN A 187 29.59 15.83 -14.48
CA ASN A 187 30.88 15.44 -15.05
C ASN A 187 30.89 13.93 -15.42
N GLY A 188 29.75 13.23 -15.29
CA GLY A 188 29.63 11.79 -15.56
C GLY A 188 30.19 10.89 -14.47
N HIS A 189 30.69 11.43 -13.36
CA HIS A 189 31.21 10.63 -12.25
C HIS A 189 30.11 10.21 -11.28
N THR A 190 30.28 9.04 -10.67
CA THR A 190 29.41 8.56 -9.59
C THR A 190 29.37 9.59 -8.47
N ALA A 191 28.17 10.03 -8.08
CA ALA A 191 27.99 10.98 -7.00
C ALA A 191 28.48 10.39 -5.67
N SER A 192 29.14 11.23 -4.85
CA SER A 192 29.56 10.83 -3.50
C SER A 192 28.34 10.51 -2.62
N MET A 193 28.55 9.79 -1.51
CA MET A 193 27.46 9.53 -0.56
C MET A 193 26.87 10.84 0.01
N THR A 194 27.72 11.81 0.33
CA THR A 194 27.32 13.13 0.81
C THR A 194 26.53 13.92 -0.25
N ASP A 195 26.90 13.81 -1.53
CA ASP A 195 26.15 14.44 -2.61
C ASP A 195 24.77 13.80 -2.78
N ASN A 196 24.69 12.47 -2.74
CA ASN A 196 23.42 11.76 -2.81
C ASN A 196 22.50 12.16 -1.64
N TYR A 197 23.04 12.24 -0.42
CA TYR A 197 22.31 12.72 0.76
C TYR A 197 21.72 14.13 0.52
N ARG A 198 22.57 15.08 0.11
CA ARG A 198 22.15 16.46 -0.18
C ARG A 198 21.07 16.52 -1.26
N ARG A 199 21.20 15.73 -2.33
CA ARG A 199 20.20 15.66 -3.41
C ARG A 199 18.86 15.14 -2.89
N VAL A 200 18.85 14.08 -2.08
CA VAL A 200 17.61 13.55 -1.49
C VAL A 200 16.90 14.61 -0.63
N HIS A 201 17.63 15.30 0.24
CA HIS A 201 17.04 16.36 1.07
C HIS A 201 16.47 17.51 0.23
N LYS A 202 17.19 17.95 -0.81
CA LYS A 202 16.71 18.98 -1.73
C LYS A 202 15.42 18.59 -2.47
N LEU A 203 15.20 17.30 -2.74
CA LEU A 203 13.94 16.83 -3.37
C LEU A 203 12.74 16.94 -2.44
N LEU A 204 12.97 16.96 -1.12
CA LEU A 204 11.94 16.97 -0.08
C LEU A 204 11.80 18.31 0.66
N GLU A 205 12.72 19.24 0.46
CA GLU A 205 12.62 20.61 0.97
C GLU A 205 11.40 21.34 0.39
N ARG A 206 11.03 22.48 0.98
CA ARG A 206 10.04 23.39 0.37
C ARG A 206 10.77 24.31 -0.60
N GLY A 207 10.31 24.44 -1.84
CA GLY A 207 10.83 25.44 -2.76
C GLY A 207 10.62 25.13 -4.23
N ARG A 208 11.53 25.66 -5.06
CA ARG A 208 11.57 25.36 -6.48
C ARG A 208 12.16 23.97 -6.68
N HIS A 209 11.38 23.10 -7.31
CA HIS A 209 11.79 21.74 -7.68
C HIS A 209 11.83 21.62 -9.20
N SER A 210 12.51 20.59 -9.69
CA SER A 210 12.40 20.20 -11.10
C SER A 210 11.00 19.69 -11.40
N ASP A 211 10.58 19.76 -12.66
CA ASP A 211 9.26 19.29 -13.11
C ASP A 211 9.01 17.84 -12.69
N PHE A 212 10.00 16.95 -12.85
CA PHE A 212 9.94 15.58 -12.34
C PHE A 212 9.58 15.55 -10.85
N ALA A 213 10.29 16.29 -10.01
CA ALA A 213 10.07 16.26 -8.58
C ALA A 213 8.74 16.90 -8.16
N ILE A 214 8.21 17.85 -8.93
CA ILE A 214 6.90 18.48 -8.67
C ILE A 214 5.77 17.49 -8.91
N HIS A 215 5.83 16.70 -9.99
CA HIS A 215 4.75 15.81 -10.40
C HIS A 215 4.89 14.38 -9.88
N ASP A 216 6.03 14.00 -9.30
CA ASP A 216 6.26 12.65 -8.80
C ASP A 216 5.37 12.31 -7.58
N PRO A 217 4.49 11.30 -7.65
CA PRO A 217 3.53 11.02 -6.58
C PRO A 217 4.19 10.56 -5.28
N LEU A 218 5.32 9.84 -5.37
CA LEU A 218 6.05 9.41 -4.17
C LEU A 218 6.70 10.62 -3.51
N LEU A 219 7.38 11.49 -4.27
CA LEU A 219 8.03 12.68 -3.70
C LEU A 219 7.00 13.67 -3.16
N ILE A 220 5.87 13.87 -3.84
CA ILE A 220 4.74 14.66 -3.33
C ILE A 220 4.25 14.11 -1.99
N PHE A 221 4.01 12.80 -1.91
CA PHE A 221 3.55 12.15 -0.70
C PHE A 221 4.54 12.35 0.45
N LEU A 222 5.82 12.05 0.23
CA LEU A 222 6.87 12.19 1.24
C LEU A 222 7.05 13.64 1.71
N ARG A 223 6.95 14.62 0.80
CA ARG A 223 6.95 16.06 1.16
C ARG A 223 5.76 16.44 2.02
N LYS A 224 4.56 15.95 1.68
CA LYS A 224 3.33 16.27 2.41
C LYS A 224 3.34 15.73 3.83
N ILE A 225 3.78 14.49 4.03
CA ILE A 225 3.82 13.88 5.37
C ILE A 225 5.05 14.33 6.18
N GLY A 226 6.10 14.78 5.51
CA GLY A 226 7.34 15.24 6.11
C GLY A 226 8.26 14.11 6.58
N PRO A 227 9.53 14.43 6.90
CA PRO A 227 10.56 13.44 7.17
C PRO A 227 10.28 12.58 8.41
N HIS A 228 9.68 13.18 9.46
CA HIS A 228 9.33 12.45 10.68
C HIS A 228 8.34 11.31 10.37
N CYS A 229 7.21 11.62 9.75
CA CYS A 229 6.20 10.62 9.40
C CYS A 229 6.70 9.62 8.36
N ALA A 230 7.48 10.07 7.38
CA ALA A 230 8.10 9.19 6.39
C ALA A 230 9.05 8.17 7.04
N SER A 231 9.77 8.55 8.10
CA SER A 231 10.62 7.62 8.84
C SER A 231 9.84 6.52 9.56
N LEU A 232 8.54 6.73 9.83
CA LEU A 232 7.66 5.74 10.46
C LEU A 232 7.12 4.70 9.47
N LEU A 233 7.21 4.95 8.16
CA LEU A 233 6.72 4.04 7.13
C LEU A 233 7.41 2.68 7.24
N ARG A 234 6.60 1.62 7.39
CA ARG A 234 7.09 0.23 7.41
C ARG A 234 6.80 -0.54 6.14
N SER A 235 5.75 -0.19 5.41
CA SER A 235 5.31 -0.89 4.22
C SER A 235 4.92 0.10 3.11
N LEU A 236 5.46 -0.12 1.91
CA LEU A 236 5.18 0.68 0.73
C LEU A 236 4.93 -0.25 -0.47
N LYS A 237 3.97 0.11 -1.31
CA LYS A 237 3.73 -0.51 -2.60
C LYS A 237 3.86 0.57 -3.68
N ILE A 238 4.66 0.29 -4.70
CA ILE A 238 4.85 1.19 -5.83
C ILE A 238 4.38 0.47 -7.09
N ASN A 239 3.38 1.05 -7.74
CA ASN A 239 2.88 0.59 -9.03
C ASN A 239 3.54 1.46 -10.10
N GLY A 240 4.22 0.84 -11.06
CA GLY A 240 4.85 1.56 -12.16
C GLY A 240 4.91 0.73 -13.44
N LEU A 241 5.33 1.38 -14.52
CA LEU A 241 5.55 0.73 -15.82
C LEU A 241 7.05 0.55 -16.05
N PHE A 242 7.54 -0.68 -15.97
CA PHE A 242 8.98 -0.95 -16.13
C PHE A 242 9.49 -0.70 -17.55
N LYS A 243 8.59 -0.78 -18.54
CA LYS A 243 8.86 -0.50 -19.94
C LYS A 243 8.20 0.81 -20.35
N SER A 244 8.72 1.44 -21.39
CA SER A 244 8.09 2.61 -22.02
C SER A 244 7.23 2.14 -23.17
N GLN A 245 6.12 2.85 -23.43
CA GLN A 245 5.29 2.54 -24.58
C GLN A 245 6.10 2.86 -25.83
N ALA A 246 6.42 1.83 -26.61
CA ALA A 246 6.93 2.00 -27.94
C ALA A 246 5.85 2.72 -28.75
N ALA A 247 6.17 3.93 -29.18
CA ALA A 247 5.34 4.67 -30.09
C ALA A 247 5.00 3.78 -31.30
N LEU A 248 3.76 3.29 -31.39
CA LEU A 248 3.16 2.62 -32.55
C LEU A 248 2.93 3.62 -33.71
N VAL A 249 3.76 4.66 -33.74
CA VAL A 249 3.64 5.85 -34.56
C VAL A 249 4.24 5.62 -35.95
N ARG A 250 4.87 4.46 -36.20
CA ARG A 250 5.40 4.14 -37.53
C ARG A 250 4.35 3.78 -38.58
N ARG A 251 3.10 3.45 -38.23
CA ARG A 251 2.12 2.95 -39.23
C ARG A 251 0.92 3.84 -39.54
N TYR A 252 0.50 4.78 -38.68
CA TYR A 252 -0.79 5.47 -38.89
C TYR A 252 -0.84 6.98 -38.65
N SER A 253 0.28 7.69 -38.53
CA SER A 253 0.21 9.13 -38.32
C SER A 253 1.26 9.89 -39.12
N LEU A 254 0.84 10.46 -40.25
CA LEU A 254 1.54 11.58 -40.89
C LEU A 254 1.54 12.85 -40.00
N TYR A 255 0.81 12.84 -38.88
CA TYR A 255 0.84 13.85 -37.80
C TYR A 255 1.82 13.52 -36.66
N ALA A 256 2.55 12.40 -36.76
CA ALA A 256 3.55 11.94 -35.81
C ALA A 256 4.73 12.90 -35.61
N SER A 257 5.02 13.72 -36.61
CA SER A 257 6.19 14.60 -36.63
C SER A 257 6.09 15.76 -35.63
N MET A 258 4.90 16.00 -35.05
CA MET A 258 4.71 17.02 -34.01
C MET A 258 4.52 16.45 -32.60
N ASN A 259 4.34 15.13 -32.45
CA ASN A 259 4.29 14.44 -31.16
C ASN A 259 5.57 13.61 -30.92
N HIS A 260 6.73 14.24 -31.14
CA HIS A 260 7.99 13.85 -30.46
C HIS A 260 7.92 14.00 -28.93
N PHE A 261 6.77 14.40 -28.40
CA PHE A 261 6.54 14.69 -27.00
C PHE A 261 6.17 13.43 -26.23
N ASP A 262 7.21 12.97 -25.56
CA ASP A 262 7.17 12.39 -24.23
C ASP A 262 6.89 10.89 -24.15
N ARG A 263 7.87 10.11 -24.67
CA ARG A 263 8.07 8.74 -24.20
C ARG A 263 8.00 8.77 -22.68
N LYS A 264 7.07 8.04 -22.09
CA LYS A 264 6.93 8.02 -20.64
C LYS A 264 8.16 7.36 -20.03
N LEU A 265 8.69 7.99 -18.99
CA LEU A 265 9.87 7.53 -18.27
C LEU A 265 9.55 6.17 -17.63
N PRO A 266 10.28 5.10 -17.98
CA PRO A 266 10.05 3.80 -17.39
C PRO A 266 10.44 3.81 -15.92
N PHE A 267 9.64 3.12 -15.12
CA PHE A 267 9.84 2.94 -13.69
C PHE A 267 11.22 2.36 -13.35
N ALA A 268 11.79 1.52 -14.23
CA ALA A 268 13.15 1.00 -14.07
C ALA A 268 14.24 2.10 -14.00
N LYS A 269 14.05 3.24 -14.69
CA LYS A 269 14.95 4.40 -14.61
C LYS A 269 14.70 5.23 -13.34
N ILE A 270 13.49 5.20 -12.79
CA ILE A 270 13.16 5.95 -11.57
C ILE A 270 13.61 5.22 -10.31
N LEU A 271 13.61 3.88 -10.33
CA LEU A 271 13.96 3.02 -9.18
C LEU A 271 15.27 3.40 -8.47
N PRO A 272 16.38 3.75 -9.13
CA PRO A 272 17.58 4.24 -8.45
C PRO A 272 17.33 5.48 -7.57
N VAL A 273 16.54 6.45 -8.06
CA VAL A 273 16.18 7.66 -7.30
C VAL A 273 15.38 7.27 -6.07
N TYR A 274 14.32 6.48 -6.25
CA TYR A 274 13.47 6.03 -5.15
C TYR A 274 14.24 5.19 -4.14
N THR A 275 15.13 4.31 -4.59
CA THR A 275 15.96 3.48 -3.71
C THR A 275 16.76 4.34 -2.74
N HIS A 276 17.36 5.43 -3.23
CA HIS A 276 18.11 6.35 -2.38
C HIS A 276 17.21 7.19 -1.47
N VAL A 277 16.08 7.69 -1.99
CA VAL A 277 15.11 8.47 -1.18
C VAL A 277 14.54 7.61 -0.05
N LEU A 278 14.10 6.39 -0.36
CA LEU A 278 13.56 5.45 0.63
C LEU A 278 14.61 5.03 1.65
N ARG A 279 15.87 4.79 1.23
CA ARG A 279 16.97 4.48 2.16
C ARG A 279 17.17 5.57 3.20
N GLU A 280 17.16 6.83 2.75
CA GLU A 280 17.53 7.95 3.59
C GLU A 280 16.38 8.43 4.48
N ILE A 281 15.16 8.40 3.94
CA ILE A 281 14.01 9.05 4.56
C ILE A 281 13.10 8.03 5.25
N CYS A 282 12.93 6.85 4.66
CA CYS A 282 12.07 5.79 5.17
C CYS A 282 12.91 4.76 5.95
N THR A 283 13.60 5.23 7.01
CA THR A 283 14.60 4.43 7.74
C THR A 283 14.04 3.16 8.38
N ASN A 284 12.74 3.11 8.67
CA ASN A 284 12.06 1.92 9.20
C ASN A 284 11.34 1.07 8.14
N LEU A 285 11.56 1.32 6.84
CA LEU A 285 10.92 0.54 5.78
C LEU A 285 11.37 -0.93 5.84
N ARG A 286 10.41 -1.85 6.02
CA ARG A 286 10.64 -3.30 6.11
C ARG A 286 10.06 -4.06 4.93
N SER A 287 8.93 -3.60 4.40
CA SER A 287 8.24 -4.22 3.28
C SER A 287 8.15 -3.28 2.09
N LEU A 288 8.52 -3.77 0.91
CA LEU A 288 8.38 -3.04 -0.35
C LEU A 288 7.77 -3.96 -1.40
N THR A 289 6.65 -3.53 -1.99
CA THR A 289 6.05 -4.19 -3.14
C THR A 289 6.31 -3.37 -4.39
N LEU A 290 6.94 -3.97 -5.39
CA LEU A 290 7.07 -3.38 -6.73
C LEU A 290 6.08 -4.08 -7.63
N SER A 291 5.05 -3.37 -8.10
CA SER A 291 4.06 -3.92 -9.00
C SER A 291 4.21 -3.31 -10.39
N GLN A 292 4.09 -4.14 -11.41
CA GLN A 292 3.99 -3.67 -12.78
C GLN A 292 2.52 -3.48 -13.10
N SER A 293 2.10 -2.22 -13.25
CA SER A 293 0.75 -1.89 -13.69
C SER A 293 0.68 -2.06 -15.21
N MET A 294 0.65 -3.30 -15.71
CA MET A 294 0.27 -3.54 -17.10
C MET A 294 -1.21 -3.19 -17.19
N GLY A 295 -1.54 -2.01 -17.73
CA GLY A 295 -2.90 -1.74 -18.19
C GLY A 295 -3.30 -2.93 -19.05
N GLY A 296 -4.40 -3.57 -18.67
CA GLY A 296 -4.51 -5.01 -18.65
C GLY A 296 -4.49 -5.81 -19.96
N GLU A 297 -4.14 -5.19 -21.07
CA GLU A 297 -4.05 -5.89 -22.34
C GLU A 297 -2.69 -6.58 -22.49
N HIS A 298 -2.63 -7.88 -22.19
CA HIS A 298 -1.53 -8.76 -22.62
C HIS A 298 -1.23 -8.62 -24.13
N ARG A 299 -2.24 -8.24 -24.93
CA ARG A 299 -2.10 -7.96 -26.36
C ARG A 299 -1.23 -6.74 -26.68
N ILE A 300 -1.10 -5.78 -25.76
CA ILE A 300 -0.25 -4.60 -25.91
C ILE A 300 1.20 -4.90 -25.50
N SER A 301 1.54 -6.08 -24.94
CA SER A 301 2.91 -6.40 -24.48
C SER A 301 4.01 -6.13 -25.53
N GLN A 302 3.72 -6.40 -26.82
CA GLN A 302 4.64 -6.15 -27.94
C GLN A 302 4.92 -4.65 -28.18
N LEU A 303 4.03 -3.79 -27.68
CA LEU A 303 4.11 -2.34 -27.80
C LEU A 303 4.90 -1.71 -26.66
N TRP A 304 5.44 -2.49 -25.73
CA TRP A 304 6.25 -1.99 -24.63
C TRP A 304 7.72 -2.32 -24.87
N LYS A 305 8.55 -1.28 -24.97
CA LYS A 305 9.99 -1.42 -25.19
C LYS A 305 10.78 -0.84 -24.02
N TRP A 306 11.97 -1.38 -23.83
CA TRP A 306 12.94 -0.76 -22.94
C TRP A 306 13.48 0.51 -23.59
N VAL A 307 13.72 1.54 -22.78
CA VAL A 307 14.33 2.78 -23.26
C VAL A 307 15.77 2.53 -23.70
N ASP A 308 16.51 1.74 -22.93
CA ASP A 308 17.83 1.26 -23.28
C ASP A 308 17.70 -0.17 -23.82
N GLU A 309 17.44 -0.33 -25.12
CA GLU A 309 17.54 -1.64 -25.78
C GLU A 309 19.01 -2.07 -25.82
N ASP A 310 19.28 -3.26 -25.30
CA ASP A 310 20.59 -3.93 -25.30
C ASP A 310 20.40 -5.44 -25.56
N ASP A 311 21.48 -6.23 -25.54
CA ASP A 311 21.38 -7.67 -25.85
C ASP A 311 20.78 -8.52 -24.73
N ARG A 312 20.37 -7.91 -23.61
CA ARG A 312 19.82 -8.63 -22.46
C ARG A 312 18.36 -8.98 -22.64
N SER A 313 17.99 -10.12 -22.08
CA SER A 313 16.60 -10.52 -21.93
C SER A 313 15.84 -9.58 -20.98
N ASP A 314 14.51 -9.56 -21.09
CA ASP A 314 13.66 -8.80 -20.17
C ASP A 314 13.89 -9.19 -18.71
N GLY A 315 13.97 -10.50 -18.42
CA GLY A 315 14.23 -11.02 -17.08
C GLY A 315 15.55 -10.52 -16.49
N GLU A 316 16.60 -10.39 -17.30
CA GLU A 316 17.89 -9.81 -16.87
C GLU A 316 17.78 -8.31 -16.59
N ARG A 317 17.02 -7.56 -17.38
CA ARG A 317 16.79 -6.12 -17.16
C ARG A 317 15.99 -5.87 -15.88
N PHE A 318 14.92 -6.64 -15.65
CA PHE A 318 14.19 -6.63 -14.38
C PHE A 318 15.12 -6.98 -13.22
N SER A 319 15.91 -8.05 -13.34
CA SER A 319 16.85 -8.48 -12.30
C SER A 319 17.91 -7.42 -11.99
N LYS A 320 18.39 -6.68 -12.99
CA LYS A 320 19.30 -5.54 -12.82
C LYS A 320 18.62 -4.42 -12.03
N ALA A 321 17.44 -4.01 -12.45
CA ALA A 321 16.69 -2.92 -11.81
C ALA A 321 16.34 -3.26 -10.35
N VAL A 322 15.79 -4.45 -10.10
CA VAL A 322 15.49 -4.95 -8.76
C VAL A 322 16.77 -5.15 -7.93
N GLY A 323 17.87 -5.54 -8.57
CA GLY A 323 19.18 -5.66 -7.93
C GLY A 323 19.66 -4.35 -7.30
N VAL A 324 19.34 -3.19 -7.89
CA VAL A 324 19.63 -1.87 -7.31
C VAL A 324 18.86 -1.68 -6.00
N VAL A 325 17.57 -2.03 -6.00
CA VAL A 325 16.70 -1.92 -4.81
C VAL A 325 17.20 -2.82 -3.68
N VAL A 326 17.49 -4.09 -3.96
CA VAL A 326 17.95 -5.06 -2.94
C VAL A 326 19.28 -4.69 -2.31
N LYS A 327 20.18 -4.09 -3.11
CA LYS A 327 21.49 -3.59 -2.62
C LYS A 327 21.34 -2.27 -1.87
N GLY A 328 20.49 -1.37 -2.37
CA GLY A 328 20.32 -0.03 -1.83
C GLY A 328 19.45 0.04 -0.58
N LEU A 329 18.57 -0.94 -0.35
CA LEU A 329 17.73 -1.03 0.86
C LEU A 329 18.18 -2.20 1.73
N PRO A 330 19.26 -2.04 2.52
CA PRO A 330 19.73 -3.12 3.39
C PRO A 330 18.68 -3.48 4.44
N SER A 331 17.98 -2.50 5.01
CA SER A 331 16.99 -2.65 6.08
C SER A 331 15.73 -3.44 5.71
N LEU A 332 15.50 -3.67 4.41
CA LEU A 332 14.34 -4.38 3.90
C LEU A 332 14.32 -5.85 4.37
N GLU A 333 13.16 -6.30 4.81
CA GLU A 333 12.89 -7.66 5.29
C GLU A 333 12.03 -8.44 4.29
N HIS A 334 11.14 -7.73 3.59
CA HIS A 334 10.28 -8.30 2.56
C HIS A 334 10.30 -7.46 1.28
N LEU A 335 10.55 -8.12 0.15
CA LEU A 335 10.43 -7.55 -1.19
C LEU A 335 9.47 -8.42 -1.99
N GLN A 336 8.35 -7.86 -2.40
CA GLN A 336 7.38 -8.52 -3.27
C GLN A 336 7.48 -7.93 -4.68
N LEU A 337 7.50 -8.80 -5.69
CA LEU A 337 7.50 -8.43 -7.10
C LEU A 337 6.19 -8.89 -7.75
N GLY A 338 5.39 -7.92 -8.20
CA GLY A 338 4.04 -8.13 -8.68
C GLY A 338 3.04 -8.30 -7.55
N ASP A 339 1.88 -7.65 -7.70
CA ASP A 339 0.73 -7.86 -6.81
C ASP A 339 -0.41 -8.66 -7.47
N TYR A 340 -0.24 -9.02 -8.76
CA TYR A 340 -1.18 -9.81 -9.57
C TYR A 340 -2.66 -9.55 -9.26
N SER A 341 -3.03 -8.27 -9.18
CA SER A 341 -4.43 -7.87 -9.35
C SER A 341 -4.72 -7.95 -10.84
N CYS A 342 -5.03 -9.15 -11.31
CA CYS A 342 -5.60 -9.33 -12.62
C CYS A 342 -7.02 -9.83 -12.44
N PRO A 343 -8.01 -8.92 -12.39
CA PRO A 343 -9.39 -9.25 -12.62
C PRO A 343 -9.58 -9.45 -14.13
N TRP A 344 -8.87 -10.42 -14.71
CA TRP A 344 -9.45 -11.05 -15.89
C TRP A 344 -10.45 -12.01 -15.28
N GLU A 345 -11.70 -11.57 -15.32
CA GLU A 345 -12.75 -12.44 -15.82
C GLU A 345 -12.08 -13.34 -16.85
N ASP A 346 -12.15 -14.65 -16.61
CA ASP A 346 -12.10 -15.62 -17.69
C ASP A 346 -12.88 -14.95 -18.82
N VAL A 347 -12.18 -14.61 -19.90
CA VAL A 347 -12.85 -14.30 -21.16
C VAL A 347 -13.68 -15.54 -21.35
N GLU A 348 -14.97 -15.42 -21.01
CA GLU A 348 -15.97 -16.45 -21.22
C GLU A 348 -15.62 -17.02 -22.58
N GLU A 349 -15.36 -18.32 -22.55
CA GLU A 349 -15.06 -19.18 -23.68
C GLU A 349 -15.45 -18.44 -24.95
N VAL A 350 -14.45 -17.94 -25.69
CA VAL A 350 -14.68 -17.69 -27.11
C VAL A 350 -15.24 -19.02 -27.57
N GLU A 351 -16.56 -19.07 -27.78
CA GLU A 351 -17.25 -20.25 -28.28
C GLU A 351 -16.46 -20.63 -29.52
N VAL A 352 -15.59 -21.62 -29.37
CA VAL A 352 -14.83 -22.17 -30.47
C VAL A 352 -15.91 -22.86 -31.26
N SER A 353 -16.45 -22.15 -32.25
CA SER A 353 -17.40 -22.66 -33.21
C SER A 353 -16.90 -24.05 -33.65
N GLU A 354 -17.66 -25.09 -33.31
CA GLU A 354 -17.30 -26.52 -33.42
C GLU A 354 -17.07 -27.02 -34.86
N GLU A 355 -16.95 -26.15 -35.84
CA GLU A 355 -16.56 -26.53 -37.19
C GLU A 355 -15.06 -26.28 -37.37
N HIS A 356 -14.24 -27.27 -37.05
CA HIS A 356 -13.09 -27.74 -37.84
C HIS A 356 -12.35 -28.84 -37.06
N THR A 357 -12.86 -30.08 -37.15
CA THR A 357 -12.14 -31.28 -36.76
C THR A 357 -10.98 -31.52 -37.73
N ALA A 358 -9.78 -31.10 -37.35
CA ALA A 358 -8.53 -31.58 -37.94
C ALA A 358 -7.55 -31.85 -36.80
N ASP A 359 -6.95 -33.04 -36.80
CA ASP A 359 -5.92 -33.52 -35.88
C ASP A 359 -4.92 -32.43 -35.49
N VAL A 360 -5.12 -31.81 -34.32
CA VAL A 360 -4.07 -31.06 -33.63
C VAL A 360 -3.63 -31.95 -32.48
N SER A 361 -2.47 -32.56 -32.66
CA SER A 361 -1.79 -33.34 -31.64
C SER A 361 -1.68 -32.55 -30.33
N ASP A 362 -1.99 -33.21 -29.22
CA ASP A 362 -1.76 -32.81 -27.82
C ASP A 362 -0.25 -32.60 -27.51
N GLU A 363 0.43 -31.73 -28.26
CA GLU A 363 1.71 -31.20 -27.84
C GLU A 363 1.43 -30.24 -26.68
N ASN A 364 1.67 -30.75 -25.48
CA ASN A 364 1.81 -30.01 -24.23
C ASN A 364 2.44 -28.65 -24.48
N ILE A 365 1.61 -27.62 -24.67
CA ILE A 365 2.02 -26.23 -24.46
C ILE A 365 2.20 -26.15 -22.96
N GLU A 366 3.38 -26.57 -22.47
CA GLU A 366 3.89 -26.06 -21.22
C GLU A 366 3.92 -24.55 -21.39
N THR A 367 2.87 -23.87 -20.93
CA THR A 367 2.81 -22.42 -20.89
C THR A 367 3.98 -21.97 -20.04
N GLU A 368 5.10 -21.62 -20.70
CA GLU A 368 6.23 -20.94 -20.08
C GLU A 368 5.66 -19.87 -19.18
N SER A 369 6.08 -19.82 -17.91
CA SER A 369 5.42 -18.95 -16.94
C SER A 369 5.47 -17.52 -17.47
N ASN A 370 4.31 -16.93 -17.75
CA ASN A 370 4.15 -15.54 -18.21
C ASN A 370 4.53 -14.52 -17.12
N ASP A 371 5.31 -14.89 -16.10
CA ASP A 371 5.75 -14.03 -15.03
C ASP A 371 6.74 -12.98 -15.59
N PRO A 372 6.33 -11.70 -15.74
CA PRO A 372 7.18 -10.68 -16.33
C PRO A 372 8.43 -10.41 -15.49
N TRP A 373 8.40 -10.79 -14.20
CA TRP A 373 9.53 -10.59 -13.29
C TRP A 373 10.67 -11.58 -13.53
N GLY A 374 10.39 -12.73 -14.14
CA GLY A 374 11.38 -13.73 -14.54
C GLY A 374 12.46 -13.99 -13.48
N VAL A 375 13.72 -13.86 -13.89
CA VAL A 375 14.91 -14.06 -13.02
C VAL A 375 14.94 -13.08 -11.83
N ALA A 376 14.26 -11.94 -11.89
CA ALA A 376 14.23 -10.96 -10.80
C ALA A 376 13.57 -11.51 -9.53
N VAL A 377 12.68 -12.49 -9.63
CA VAL A 377 12.06 -13.14 -8.44
C VAL A 377 13.13 -13.72 -7.52
N ARG A 378 14.24 -14.25 -8.05
CA ARG A 378 15.35 -14.75 -7.22
C ARG A 378 15.96 -13.67 -6.33
N ARG A 379 15.80 -12.38 -6.65
CA ARG A 379 16.27 -11.26 -5.82
C ARG A 379 15.44 -11.08 -4.55
N SER A 380 14.15 -11.43 -4.54
CA SER A 380 13.35 -11.40 -3.31
C SER A 380 13.80 -12.46 -2.32
N ALA A 381 14.25 -13.62 -2.80
CA ALA A 381 14.84 -14.68 -1.96
C ALA A 381 16.08 -14.17 -1.20
N VAL A 382 16.93 -13.36 -1.83
CA VAL A 382 18.10 -12.75 -1.16
C VAL A 382 17.69 -11.88 0.02
N VAL A 383 16.57 -11.15 -0.08
CA VAL A 383 16.04 -10.33 1.03
C VAL A 383 15.56 -11.24 2.18
N ARG A 384 14.81 -12.31 1.86
CA ARG A 384 14.35 -13.31 2.84
C ARG A 384 15.53 -13.98 3.56
N GLU A 385 16.52 -14.45 2.82
CA GLU A 385 17.72 -15.09 3.39
C GLU A 385 18.51 -14.14 4.29
N ARG A 386 18.64 -12.88 3.90
CA ARG A 386 19.28 -11.85 4.72
C ARG A 386 18.53 -11.67 6.04
N ASN A 387 17.20 -11.69 6.01
CA ASN A 387 16.38 -11.57 7.20
C ASN A 387 16.52 -12.79 8.12
N ILE A 388 16.46 -14.01 7.57
CA ILE A 388 16.71 -15.25 8.31
C ILE A 388 18.08 -15.19 9.01
N LYS A 389 19.13 -14.77 8.30
CA LYS A 389 20.47 -14.62 8.89
C LYS A 389 20.53 -13.58 10.01
N ARG A 390 19.72 -12.52 10.00
CA ARG A 390 19.65 -11.56 11.11
C ARG A 390 18.95 -12.14 12.33
N VAL A 391 17.82 -12.79 12.11
CA VAL A 391 16.98 -13.34 13.19
C VAL A 391 17.67 -14.53 13.87
N PHE A 392 18.31 -15.40 13.09
CA PHE A 392 18.88 -16.66 13.60
C PHE A 392 20.41 -16.66 13.67
N GLY A 393 21.10 -15.87 12.85
CA GLY A 393 22.57 -15.85 12.77
C GLY A 393 23.27 -14.95 13.80
N GLY A 394 22.51 -14.26 14.66
CA GLY A 394 23.05 -13.53 15.82
C GLY A 394 23.40 -14.44 17.01
N GLY A 395 23.06 -15.72 16.95
CA GLY A 395 23.34 -16.70 18.00
C GLY A 395 24.65 -17.46 17.77
N SER A 396 25.65 -17.11 18.56
CA SER A 396 26.81 -17.90 18.98
C SER A 396 27.69 -18.59 17.92
N LYS A 397 28.93 -18.09 17.78
CA LYS A 397 30.07 -18.85 17.25
C LYS A 397 30.68 -19.83 18.27
N ASN A 398 30.12 -19.94 19.48
CA ASN A 398 30.57 -20.89 20.49
C ASN A 398 29.37 -21.72 20.93
N ASP A 399 29.17 -22.87 20.30
CA ASP A 399 28.97 -24.14 21.00
C ASP A 399 28.69 -25.23 19.97
N GLY A 400 29.47 -26.29 20.06
CA GLY A 400 29.40 -27.40 19.15
C GLY A 400 28.17 -28.26 19.37
N GLY A 401 27.77 -28.94 18.30
CA GLY A 401 27.15 -30.25 18.41
C GLY A 401 25.64 -30.30 18.30
N ALA A 402 25.22 -30.96 17.22
CA ALA A 402 24.04 -31.80 17.08
C ALA A 402 22.69 -31.14 16.73
N ASN A 403 22.24 -31.53 15.52
CA ASN A 403 20.86 -31.72 15.09
C ASN A 403 19.81 -30.70 15.54
N MET A 404 19.45 -29.80 14.61
CA MET A 404 18.09 -29.27 14.60
C MET A 404 17.47 -29.33 13.20
N ASP A 405 16.33 -30.00 13.18
CA ASP A 405 15.36 -30.06 12.09
C ASP A 405 15.03 -28.67 11.55
N ARG A 406 15.04 -28.57 10.22
CA ARG A 406 14.65 -27.36 9.47
C ARG A 406 13.13 -27.20 9.47
N HIS A 407 12.55 -26.78 10.58
CA HIS A 407 11.22 -26.17 10.57
C HIS A 407 11.36 -24.69 10.23
N LEU A 408 11.13 -24.39 8.94
CA LEU A 408 10.98 -23.04 8.42
C LEU A 408 9.89 -22.30 9.22
N GLY A 409 10.30 -21.22 9.85
CA GLY A 409 9.47 -20.36 10.67
C GLY A 409 8.29 -19.80 9.88
N ARG A 410 7.12 -19.87 10.50
CA ARG A 410 5.89 -19.19 10.11
C ARG A 410 6.17 -17.69 10.02
N ASP A 411 6.17 -17.15 8.81
CA ASP A 411 5.96 -15.72 8.62
C ASP A 411 4.58 -15.36 9.19
N ARG A 412 4.55 -14.29 9.99
CA ARG A 412 3.32 -13.70 10.52
C ARG A 412 2.53 -13.08 9.37
N VAL A 413 1.83 -13.93 8.62
CA VAL A 413 0.58 -13.56 7.95
C VAL A 413 -0.33 -13.02 9.04
N PHE A 414 -0.97 -11.87 8.80
CA PHE A 414 -2.01 -11.32 9.66
C PHE A 414 -3.03 -12.42 9.98
N THR A 415 -2.82 -13.11 11.10
CA THR A 415 -3.79 -14.03 11.65
C THR A 415 -4.62 -13.13 12.54
N LEU A 416 -5.82 -12.76 12.09
CA LEU A 416 -6.88 -12.45 13.03
C LEU A 416 -7.07 -13.73 13.86
N GLN A 417 -6.39 -13.79 15.01
CA GLN A 417 -6.67 -14.80 16.02
C GLN A 417 -8.04 -14.44 16.59
N THR A 418 -9.11 -14.96 15.99
CA THR A 418 -10.32 -15.25 16.75
C THR A 418 -9.92 -16.33 17.75
N ALA A 419 -9.59 -15.90 18.96
CA ALA A 419 -9.32 -16.80 20.06
C ALA A 419 -10.61 -17.56 20.39
N VAL A 420 -10.75 -18.76 19.86
CA VAL A 420 -11.74 -19.72 20.37
C VAL A 420 -11.23 -20.19 21.72
N HIS A 421 -11.53 -19.42 22.77
CA HIS A 421 -11.42 -19.87 24.14
C HIS A 421 -12.73 -20.53 24.55
N GLN A 422 -12.71 -21.86 24.61
CA GLN A 422 -13.68 -22.60 25.38
C GLN A 422 -13.47 -22.35 26.87
N GLY A 423 -14.47 -21.75 27.51
CA GLY A 423 -14.75 -21.91 28.93
C GLY A 423 -14.34 -20.75 29.84
N GLY A 424 -15.34 -20.08 30.44
CA GLY A 424 -15.21 -19.51 31.78
C GLY A 424 -15.35 -17.99 31.92
N GLY A 425 -16.57 -17.48 31.72
CA GLY A 425 -17.17 -16.35 32.45
C GLY A 425 -16.30 -15.14 32.83
N LYS A 426 -16.02 -14.27 31.86
CA LYS A 426 -15.92 -12.80 32.06
C LYS A 426 -16.61 -12.12 30.86
N PRO A 427 -17.27 -10.96 31.06
CA PRO A 427 -17.85 -10.23 29.93
C PRO A 427 -16.74 -9.91 28.94
N ASP A 428 -17.03 -10.18 27.68
CA ASP A 428 -16.09 -10.15 26.57
C ASP A 428 -15.46 -8.75 26.48
N ILE A 429 -14.12 -8.69 26.48
CA ILE A 429 -13.43 -7.42 26.32
C ILE A 429 -13.82 -6.81 24.96
N GLU A 430 -14.09 -7.64 23.96
CA GLU A 430 -14.63 -7.20 22.67
C GLU A 430 -16.05 -6.65 22.80
N GLU A 431 -16.99 -7.27 23.53
CA GLU A 431 -18.32 -6.68 23.76
C GLU A 431 -18.26 -5.37 24.54
N SER A 432 -17.38 -5.29 25.55
CA SER A 432 -17.18 -4.07 26.34
C SER A 432 -16.58 -2.94 25.50
N ILE A 433 -15.67 -3.28 24.59
CA ILE A 433 -15.09 -2.36 23.63
C ILE A 433 -16.15 -1.94 22.59
N GLN A 434 -16.92 -2.87 22.03
CA GLN A 434 -18.00 -2.60 21.07
C GLN A 434 -19.10 -1.72 21.69
N ALA A 435 -19.51 -2.00 22.93
CA ALA A 435 -20.48 -1.20 23.67
C ALA A 435 -19.95 0.20 24.02
N ARG A 436 -18.67 0.32 24.35
CA ARG A 436 -18.00 1.62 24.55
C ARG A 436 -17.81 2.38 23.24
N PHE A 437 -17.63 1.68 22.11
CA PHE A 437 -17.58 2.28 20.78
C PHE A 437 -18.94 2.81 20.34
N GLN A 438 -20.02 2.06 20.57
CA GLN A 438 -21.38 2.55 20.34
C GLN A 438 -21.67 3.82 21.16
N GLN A 439 -21.20 3.85 22.42
CA GLN A 439 -21.26 5.06 23.25
C GLN A 439 -20.37 6.20 22.74
N LEU A 440 -19.20 5.91 22.16
CA LEU A 440 -18.31 6.92 21.58
C LEU A 440 -18.89 7.55 20.32
N ASP A 441 -19.53 6.78 19.45
CA ASP A 441 -20.24 7.31 18.27
C ASP A 441 -21.41 8.22 18.66
N ASP A 442 -22.13 7.85 19.72
CA ASP A 442 -23.22 8.66 20.30
C ASP A 442 -22.70 9.94 20.98
N VAL A 443 -21.53 9.89 21.63
CA VAL A 443 -20.92 11.04 22.35
C VAL A 443 -20.21 12.01 21.40
N LEU A 444 -19.57 11.50 20.34
CA LEU A 444 -18.81 12.31 19.39
C LEU A 444 -19.71 12.93 18.29
N GLY A 445 -20.99 12.53 18.20
CA GLY A 445 -21.98 13.19 17.36
C GLY A 445 -21.68 13.07 15.86
N PHE A 446 -21.10 11.94 15.43
CA PHE A 446 -20.79 11.71 14.01
C PHE A 446 -22.02 11.51 13.11
N THR A 447 -23.23 11.53 13.66
CA THR A 447 -24.47 11.51 12.87
C THR A 447 -24.91 12.93 12.47
N LYS A 448 -24.78 13.21 11.16
CA LYS A 448 -25.30 14.38 10.42
C LYS A 448 -24.76 15.76 10.81
N VAL A 449 -23.62 16.14 10.21
CA VAL A 449 -23.25 17.55 10.04
C VAL A 449 -24.09 18.17 8.91
N ASP A 450 -24.79 19.25 9.24
CA ASP A 450 -25.61 20.04 8.32
C ASP A 450 -24.75 20.70 7.22
N ARG A 451 -25.08 20.42 5.95
CA ARG A 451 -24.20 20.59 4.77
C ARG A 451 -24.06 22.03 4.26
N HIS A 452 -24.52 23.04 5.00
CA HIS A 452 -24.61 24.42 4.51
C HIS A 452 -23.68 25.45 5.15
N LYS A 453 -22.67 25.04 5.92
CA LYS A 453 -21.67 26.00 6.46
C LYS A 453 -20.24 25.61 6.04
N ARG A 454 -19.74 26.28 4.99
CA ARG A 454 -18.30 26.29 4.68
C ARG A 454 -17.55 26.96 5.84
N PRO A 455 -16.51 26.33 6.41
CA PRO A 455 -15.61 27.02 7.33
C PRO A 455 -14.85 28.11 6.58
N ARG A 456 -14.80 29.32 7.15
CA ARG A 456 -13.92 30.40 6.69
C ARG A 456 -12.46 30.00 6.94
N ASN A 457 -11.61 30.34 6.00
CA ASN A 457 -10.15 30.16 6.03
C ASN A 457 -9.55 30.42 7.42
N LEU A 458 -8.89 29.41 7.97
CA LEU A 458 -8.04 29.55 9.16
C LEU A 458 -6.74 30.27 8.78
N PRO A 459 -6.23 31.19 9.62
CA PRO A 459 -4.98 31.88 9.36
C PRO A 459 -3.78 30.94 9.58
N LEU A 460 -2.84 30.97 8.64
CA LEU A 460 -1.53 30.31 8.76
C LEU A 460 -0.76 30.95 9.93
N ALA A 461 -0.32 30.11 10.88
CA ALA A 461 0.58 30.52 11.96
C ALA A 461 1.94 30.92 11.37
N THR A 462 2.28 32.20 11.45
CA THR A 462 3.64 32.71 11.22
C THR A 462 4.47 32.49 12.48
N ASN A 463 5.52 31.67 12.38
CA ASN A 463 6.55 31.60 13.43
C ASN A 463 7.47 32.81 13.29
N ASN A 464 7.42 33.71 14.27
CA ASN A 464 8.44 34.73 14.49
C ASN A 464 9.66 34.07 15.12
N THR A 465 10.81 34.16 14.46
CA THR A 465 12.12 34.00 15.09
C THR A 465 12.74 35.37 15.30
N SER A 466 12.90 35.74 16.57
CA SER A 466 13.86 36.73 17.05
C SER A 466 15.28 36.19 17.02
#